data_AF-A0A7Y7NFH5-F1
#
_entry.id   AF-A0A7Y7NFH5-F1
#
_cell.length_a   1.000
_cell.length_b   1.000
_cell.length_c   1.000
_cell.angle_alpha   90.00
_cell.angle_beta   90.00
_cell.angle_gamma   90.00
#
_symmetry.space_group_name_H-M   'P 1'
#
loop_
_entity.id
_entity.type
_entity.pdbx_description
1 polymer ?
#
loop_
_entity_poly.entity_id
_entity_poly.type
_entity_poly.pdbx_seq_one_letter_code
_entity_poly.pdbx_strand_id
1 'polypeptide(L)'
;CMFSSVTAGARTVGSDLDAFFMLPVDIPLVRPHTIRCLLESYERDTADVLYPTFRGLRGHPPLIAAQLAGHITAWNGSDGLRGALAQWEAGARDLGVADEHILNDMDTPESYAGLMEKIKRYQIPTQEECMALLEIVCPTGSPIIRHGRAVADLAAVLAGKLNQAGYSLDIDLLSTAALLHDLARAETNHAQAGARLLREAGFGAVADLVASHMDLTPGGEGEISPRELLYLADKLVQGEHLVTLAERFRTTLERHSHDPAITKKITDRLQAALTIQTRLEATLGCSMTEVLKSP
;
A
#
# COMPACT_ATOMS: atom_id res chain seq x y z
N CYS A 1 33.58 2.23 -18.65
CA CYS A 1 32.64 1.15 -18.30
C CYS A 1 31.69 1.66 -17.22
N MET A 2 30.56 1.01 -16.94
CA MET A 2 29.66 1.43 -15.84
C MET A 2 30.42 1.54 -14.51
N PHE A 3 31.32 0.60 -14.24
CA PHE A 3 32.10 0.57 -13.00
C PHE A 3 33.04 1.79 -12.82
N SER A 4 33.59 2.37 -13.90
CA SER A 4 34.43 3.57 -13.76
C SER A 4 33.65 4.76 -13.22
N SER A 5 32.36 4.89 -13.56
CA SER A 5 31.48 5.92 -12.97
C SER A 5 31.23 5.68 -11.49
N VAL A 6 31.00 4.42 -11.09
CA VAL A 6 30.85 4.03 -9.68
C VAL A 6 32.12 4.38 -8.90
N THR A 7 33.31 4.06 -9.42
CA THR A 7 34.57 4.40 -8.75
C THR A 7 34.79 5.91 -8.64
N ALA A 8 34.34 6.70 -9.62
CA ALA A 8 34.44 8.15 -9.57
C ALA A 8 33.57 8.72 -8.44
N GLY A 9 32.34 8.23 -8.28
CA GLY A 9 31.48 8.60 -7.14
C GLY A 9 32.01 8.11 -5.79
N ALA A 10 32.50 6.87 -5.72
CA ALA A 10 33.07 6.33 -4.47
C ALA A 10 34.29 7.15 -3.97
N ARG A 11 35.09 7.74 -4.87
CA ARG A 11 36.21 8.61 -4.50
C ARG A 11 35.79 9.92 -3.83
N THR A 12 34.54 10.34 -3.97
CA THR A 12 34.03 11.56 -3.33
C THR A 12 33.41 11.29 -1.96
N VAL A 13 33.32 10.04 -1.54
CA VAL A 13 32.80 9.67 -0.22
C VAL A 13 33.85 10.05 0.83
N GLY A 14 33.52 11.05 1.64
CA GLY A 14 34.37 11.54 2.73
C GLY A 14 34.39 10.59 3.93
N SER A 15 35.42 10.72 4.77
CA SER A 15 35.55 9.95 6.02
C SER A 15 34.56 10.36 7.11
N ASP A 16 33.84 11.46 6.91
CA ASP A 16 32.78 12.01 7.76
C ASP A 16 31.39 11.43 7.45
N LEU A 17 31.26 10.64 6.37
CA LEU A 17 30.03 9.96 6.02
C LEU A 17 30.00 8.54 6.59
N ASP A 18 28.84 8.10 7.06
CA ASP A 18 28.67 6.73 7.57
C ASP A 18 28.33 5.73 6.46
N ALA A 19 27.56 6.15 5.45
CA ALA A 19 27.11 5.31 4.34
C ALA A 19 26.69 6.15 3.12
N PHE A 20 26.53 5.48 1.98
CA PHE A 20 26.02 6.07 0.74
C PHE A 20 25.15 5.08 -0.04
N PHE A 21 24.21 5.59 -0.83
CA PHE A 21 23.36 4.78 -1.70
C PHE A 21 23.98 4.60 -3.09
N MET A 22 23.80 3.42 -3.68
CA MET A 22 24.07 3.20 -5.11
C MET A 22 22.75 3.08 -5.87
N LEU A 23 22.26 4.20 -6.42
CA LEU A 23 21.06 4.24 -7.25
C LEU A 23 21.43 4.40 -8.73
N PRO A 24 21.21 3.38 -9.57
CA PRO A 24 21.29 3.52 -11.02
C PRO A 24 20.27 4.54 -11.54
N VAL A 25 20.68 5.36 -12.51
CA VAL A 25 19.82 6.42 -13.09
C VAL A 25 18.66 5.84 -13.90
N ASP A 26 18.80 4.61 -14.36
CA ASP A 26 17.82 3.83 -15.11
C ASP A 26 16.77 3.15 -14.21
N ILE A 27 16.81 3.32 -12.89
CA ILE A 27 15.76 2.85 -11.95
C ILE A 27 15.09 4.06 -11.28
N PRO A 28 14.24 4.81 -12.02
CA PRO A 28 13.87 6.17 -11.65
C PRO A 28 12.69 6.24 -10.67
N LEU A 29 11.96 5.13 -10.48
CA LEU A 29 10.70 5.11 -9.74
C LEU A 29 10.82 4.62 -8.29
N VAL A 30 12.04 4.39 -7.77
CA VAL A 30 12.23 4.03 -6.36
C VAL A 30 11.55 5.05 -5.45
N ARG A 31 10.76 4.56 -4.49
CA ARG A 31 10.02 5.42 -3.56
C ARG A 31 10.97 6.08 -2.57
N PRO A 32 10.73 7.36 -2.22
CA PRO A 32 11.42 7.99 -1.09
C PRO A 32 11.24 7.24 0.23
N HIS A 33 10.16 6.46 0.38
CA HIS A 33 9.96 5.59 1.53
C HIS A 33 11.03 4.50 1.64
N THR A 34 11.36 3.83 0.54
CA THR A 34 12.42 2.79 0.48
C THR A 34 13.74 3.32 1.01
N ILE A 35 14.13 4.54 0.60
CA ILE A 35 15.34 5.22 1.09
C ILE A 35 15.28 5.45 2.60
N ARG A 36 14.16 5.97 3.11
CA ARG A 36 13.97 6.20 4.57
C ARG A 36 14.02 4.89 5.35
N CYS A 37 13.35 3.83 4.89
CA CYS A 37 13.38 2.53 5.55
C CYS A 37 14.80 1.96 5.65
N LEU A 38 15.60 2.10 4.57
CA LEU A 38 17.00 1.66 4.57
C LEU A 38 17.84 2.47 5.57
N LEU A 39 17.67 3.80 5.62
CA LEU A 39 18.35 4.66 6.59
C LEU A 39 17.98 4.30 8.03
N GLU A 40 16.68 4.22 8.35
CA GLU A 40 16.19 3.87 9.68
C GLU A 40 16.62 2.45 10.12
N SER A 41 16.75 1.52 9.17
CA SER A 41 17.29 0.18 9.45
C SER A 41 18.79 0.22 9.74
N TYR A 42 19.54 1.04 9.00
CA TYR A 42 20.99 1.19 9.18
C TYR A 42 21.36 1.89 10.48
N GLU A 43 20.61 2.93 10.86
CA GLU A 43 20.80 3.65 12.12
C GLU A 43 20.54 2.77 13.35
N ARG A 44 19.57 1.84 13.25
CA ARG A 44 19.24 0.92 14.36
C ARG A 44 20.26 -0.19 14.54
N ASP A 45 20.77 -0.71 13.45
CA ASP A 45 21.74 -1.81 13.44
C ASP A 45 22.56 -1.63 12.16
N THR A 46 23.85 -1.35 12.25
CA THR A 46 24.70 -1.03 11.11
C THR A 46 25.07 -2.31 10.34
N ALA A 47 25.17 -2.25 9.02
CA ALA A 47 25.77 -3.31 8.22
C ALA A 47 26.60 -2.78 7.07
N ASP A 48 27.58 -3.56 6.65
CA ASP A 48 28.47 -3.22 5.54
C ASP A 48 27.69 -2.95 4.24
N VAL A 49 26.67 -3.76 3.96
CA VAL A 49 25.75 -3.59 2.84
C VAL A 49 24.33 -3.95 3.27
N LEU A 50 23.38 -3.08 2.95
CA LEU A 50 21.95 -3.30 3.17
C LEU A 50 21.21 -3.21 1.82
N TYR A 51 20.55 -4.29 1.42
CA TYR A 51 19.77 -4.37 0.19
C TYR A 51 18.27 -4.21 0.46
N PRO A 52 17.55 -3.35 -0.28
CA PRO A 52 16.10 -3.45 -0.32
C PRO A 52 15.70 -4.73 -1.06
N THR A 53 14.66 -5.37 -0.57
CA THR A 53 14.07 -6.57 -1.18
C THR A 53 12.58 -6.41 -1.36
N PHE A 54 12.08 -6.85 -2.50
CA PHE A 54 10.66 -6.90 -2.80
C PHE A 54 10.31 -8.35 -3.14
N ARG A 55 9.43 -8.97 -2.35
CA ARG A 55 9.00 -10.38 -2.51
C ARG A 55 10.18 -11.36 -2.64
N GLY A 56 11.23 -11.12 -1.86
CA GLY A 56 12.44 -11.95 -1.81
C GLY A 56 13.48 -11.66 -2.89
N LEU A 57 13.24 -10.70 -3.78
CA LEU A 57 14.20 -10.27 -4.80
C LEU A 57 14.91 -8.99 -4.36
N ARG A 58 16.24 -9.01 -4.34
CA ARG A 58 17.06 -7.81 -4.10
C ARG A 58 16.93 -6.82 -5.25
N GLY A 59 16.82 -5.55 -4.90
CA GLY A 59 16.75 -4.44 -5.84
C GLY A 59 17.64 -3.27 -5.44
N HIS A 60 17.28 -2.10 -5.95
CA HIS A 60 18.02 -0.85 -5.76
C HIS A 60 17.25 0.20 -4.93
N PRO A 61 17.98 1.14 -4.29
CA PRO A 61 19.44 1.17 -4.15
C PRO A 61 19.90 0.39 -2.91
N PRO A 62 21.00 -0.38 -2.99
CA PRO A 62 21.69 -0.78 -1.77
C PRO A 62 22.24 0.45 -1.05
N LEU A 63 22.21 0.39 0.27
CA LEU A 63 22.96 1.27 1.16
C LEU A 63 24.29 0.59 1.51
N ILE A 64 25.39 1.29 1.28
CA ILE A 64 26.75 0.76 1.39
C ILE A 64 27.50 1.58 2.45
N ALA A 65 28.11 0.91 3.42
CA ALA A 65 28.91 1.59 4.44
C ALA A 65 30.07 2.36 3.80
N ALA A 66 30.31 3.59 4.24
CA ALA A 66 31.29 4.49 3.63
C ALA A 66 32.72 3.93 3.68
N GLN A 67 33.03 3.13 4.70
CA GLN A 67 34.30 2.41 4.83
C GLN A 67 34.62 1.50 3.63
N LEU A 68 33.61 1.04 2.89
CA LEU A 68 33.79 0.21 1.70
C LEU A 68 34.14 1.01 0.45
N ALA A 69 34.05 2.34 0.46
CA ALA A 69 34.38 3.17 -0.70
C ALA A 69 35.82 2.92 -1.17
N GLY A 70 36.79 2.83 -0.24
CA GLY A 70 38.18 2.51 -0.54
C GLY A 70 38.32 1.16 -1.26
N HIS A 71 37.65 0.12 -0.74
CA HIS A 71 37.64 -1.20 -1.36
C HIS A 71 37.03 -1.21 -2.76
N ILE A 72 35.93 -0.49 -2.98
CA ILE A 72 35.29 -0.34 -4.29
C ILE A 72 36.25 0.33 -5.28
N THR A 73 36.94 1.40 -4.86
CA THR A 73 37.88 2.11 -5.76
C THR A 73 39.13 1.30 -6.10
N ALA A 74 39.54 0.37 -5.24
CA ALA A 74 40.69 -0.50 -5.43
C ALA A 74 40.37 -1.79 -6.20
N TRP A 75 39.08 -2.09 -6.44
CA TRP A 75 38.66 -3.32 -7.11
C TRP A 75 39.11 -3.36 -8.58
N ASN A 76 39.76 -4.46 -8.96
CA ASN A 76 40.24 -4.72 -10.30
C ASN A 76 39.82 -6.11 -10.84
N GLY A 77 38.91 -6.79 -10.14
CA GLY A 77 38.36 -8.09 -10.55
C GLY A 77 37.25 -7.97 -11.60
N SER A 78 36.55 -9.09 -11.83
CA SER A 78 35.38 -9.15 -12.73
C SER A 78 34.13 -8.53 -12.10
N ASP A 79 33.07 -8.39 -12.90
CA ASP A 79 31.70 -8.08 -12.45
C ASP A 79 31.48 -6.72 -11.75
N GLY A 80 32.44 -5.79 -11.90
CA GLY A 80 32.31 -4.41 -11.45
C GLY A 80 31.93 -4.29 -9.97
N LEU A 81 30.92 -3.47 -9.66
CA LEU A 81 30.48 -3.25 -8.28
C LEU A 81 29.94 -4.54 -7.64
N ARG A 82 29.24 -5.38 -8.40
CA ARG A 82 28.73 -6.66 -7.90
C ARG A 82 29.89 -7.55 -7.45
N GLY A 83 30.93 -7.65 -8.26
CA GLY A 83 32.16 -8.37 -7.91
C GLY A 83 32.85 -7.80 -6.67
N ALA A 84 32.92 -6.46 -6.57
CA ALA A 84 33.49 -5.80 -5.41
C ALA A 84 32.72 -6.14 -4.12
N LEU A 85 31.38 -6.02 -4.13
CA LEU A 85 30.53 -6.23 -2.96
C LEU A 85 30.37 -7.70 -2.56
N ALA A 86 30.68 -8.65 -3.44
CA ALA A 86 30.58 -10.09 -3.15
C ALA A 86 31.43 -10.52 -1.93
N GLN A 87 32.48 -9.78 -1.58
CA GLN A 87 33.30 -10.02 -0.39
C GLN A 87 32.55 -9.79 0.93
N TRP A 88 31.47 -8.99 0.91
CA TRP A 88 30.64 -8.67 2.07
C TRP A 88 29.27 -9.35 2.03
N GLU A 89 29.05 -10.24 1.07
CA GLU A 89 27.74 -10.87 0.85
C GLU A 89 27.28 -11.68 2.08
N ALA A 90 28.20 -12.34 2.79
CA ALA A 90 27.88 -13.12 3.99
C ALA A 90 27.41 -12.26 5.18
N GLY A 91 27.80 -10.98 5.22
CA GLY A 91 27.40 -10.01 6.24
C GLY A 91 26.35 -9.01 5.75
N ALA A 92 25.96 -9.09 4.47
CA ALA A 92 24.94 -8.22 3.91
C ALA A 92 23.58 -8.56 4.50
N ARG A 93 22.75 -7.54 4.67
CA ARG A 93 21.39 -7.71 5.16
C ARG A 93 20.37 -7.32 4.11
N ASP A 94 19.22 -7.94 4.21
CA ASP A 94 18.08 -7.74 3.32
C ASP A 94 16.95 -7.09 4.12
N LEU A 95 16.40 -6.00 3.59
CA LEU A 95 15.26 -5.31 4.16
C LEU A 95 14.05 -5.46 3.23
N GLY A 96 13.00 -6.10 3.70
CA GLY A 96 11.73 -6.18 2.97
C GLY A 96 11.08 -4.81 2.87
N VAL A 97 10.73 -4.38 1.65
CA VAL A 97 10.01 -3.13 1.37
C VAL A 97 8.79 -3.40 0.49
N ALA A 98 7.78 -2.53 0.58
CA ALA A 98 6.60 -2.54 -0.28
C ALA A 98 6.76 -1.59 -1.47
N ASP A 99 7.79 -1.82 -2.28
CA ASP A 99 8.12 -1.01 -3.44
C ASP A 99 8.65 -1.92 -4.56
N GLU A 100 7.80 -2.24 -5.54
CA GLU A 100 8.22 -3.11 -6.65
C GLU A 100 9.21 -2.44 -7.59
N HIS A 101 9.28 -1.11 -7.56
CA HIS A 101 10.05 -0.32 -8.49
C HIS A 101 11.56 -0.35 -8.21
N ILE A 102 11.97 -0.92 -7.08
CA ILE A 102 13.38 -1.25 -6.81
C ILE A 102 13.95 -2.25 -7.82
N LEU A 103 13.08 -2.96 -8.55
CA LEU A 103 13.42 -4.02 -9.51
C LEU A 103 13.26 -3.60 -10.97
N ASN A 104 12.89 -2.36 -11.27
CA ASN A 104 12.49 -1.95 -12.63
C ASN A 104 13.49 -0.95 -13.23
N ASP A 105 14.43 -1.46 -14.03
CA ASP A 105 15.26 -0.64 -14.91
C ASP A 105 14.51 -0.18 -16.18
N MET A 106 15.10 0.77 -16.91
CA MET A 106 14.59 1.27 -18.19
C MET A 106 15.56 1.04 -19.35
N ASP A 107 16.23 -0.11 -19.38
CA ASP A 107 17.29 -0.42 -20.37
C ASP A 107 16.76 -0.54 -21.81
N THR A 108 15.48 -0.87 -21.98
CA THR A 108 14.84 -1.07 -23.28
C THR A 108 13.69 -0.09 -23.51
N PRO A 109 13.35 0.24 -24.77
CA PRO A 109 12.15 1.01 -25.08
C PRO A 109 10.87 0.42 -24.49
N GLU A 110 10.77 -0.91 -24.44
CA GLU A 110 9.67 -1.64 -23.82
C GLU A 110 9.62 -1.44 -22.30
N SER A 111 10.77 -1.53 -21.62
CA SER A 111 10.88 -1.24 -20.18
C SER A 111 10.46 0.21 -19.88
N TYR A 112 10.94 1.16 -20.69
CA TYR A 112 10.55 2.57 -20.56
C TYR A 112 9.03 2.77 -20.73
N ALA A 113 8.43 2.19 -21.78
CA ALA A 113 6.98 2.26 -21.98
C ALA A 113 6.21 1.66 -20.79
N GLY A 114 6.70 0.55 -20.22
CA GLY A 114 6.13 -0.04 -19.00
C GLY A 114 6.21 0.90 -17.79
N LEU A 115 7.35 1.57 -17.58
CA LEU A 115 7.49 2.57 -16.51
C LEU A 115 6.56 3.77 -16.71
N MET A 116 6.32 4.18 -17.96
CA MET A 116 5.40 5.28 -18.27
C MET A 116 3.93 4.94 -17.96
N GLU A 117 3.53 3.68 -17.98
CA GLU A 117 2.21 3.29 -17.48
C GLU A 117 2.21 3.19 -15.94
N LYS A 118 3.26 2.61 -15.36
CA LYS A 118 3.42 2.53 -13.90
C LYS A 118 3.41 3.89 -13.21
N ILE A 119 4.05 4.92 -13.79
CA ILE A 119 4.09 6.26 -13.17
C ILE A 119 2.70 6.92 -13.09
N LYS A 120 1.77 6.61 -14.01
CA LYS A 120 0.38 7.10 -13.95
C LYS A 120 -0.40 6.52 -12.77
N ARG A 121 0.04 5.36 -12.27
CA ARG A 121 -0.55 4.62 -11.16
C ARG A 121 0.35 4.62 -9.92
N TYR A 122 1.40 5.45 -9.88
CA TYR A 122 2.44 5.41 -8.85
C TYR A 122 1.92 5.48 -7.40
N GLN A 123 0.82 6.20 -7.19
CA GLN A 123 0.17 6.36 -5.89
C GLN A 123 -0.85 5.27 -5.54
N ILE A 124 -1.01 4.27 -6.39
CA ILE A 124 -1.89 3.12 -6.21
C ILE A 124 -0.99 1.87 -6.21
N PRO A 125 -0.79 1.23 -5.06
CA PRO A 125 0.05 0.04 -4.97
C PRO A 125 -0.50 -1.08 -5.84
N THR A 126 0.39 -1.90 -6.38
CA THR A 126 -0.01 -3.16 -6.99
C THR A 126 -0.52 -4.15 -5.93
N GLN A 127 -1.16 -5.23 -6.36
CA GLN A 127 -1.60 -6.28 -5.44
C GLN A 127 -0.42 -6.86 -4.63
N GLU A 128 0.74 -7.05 -5.26
CA GLU A 128 1.92 -7.55 -4.57
C GLU A 128 2.51 -6.52 -3.59
N GLU A 129 2.48 -5.22 -3.92
CA GLU A 129 2.85 -4.15 -2.98
C GLU A 129 1.89 -4.08 -1.79
N CYS A 130 0.58 -4.25 -2.01
CA CYS A 130 -0.40 -4.34 -0.92
C CYS A 130 -0.08 -5.50 0.01
N MET A 131 0.24 -6.68 -0.54
CA MET A 131 0.56 -7.85 0.26
C MET A 131 1.87 -7.67 1.02
N ALA A 132 2.92 -7.13 0.39
CA ALA A 132 4.18 -6.82 1.05
C ALA A 132 3.97 -5.83 2.20
N LEU A 133 3.17 -4.78 2.00
CA LEU A 133 2.85 -3.81 3.05
C LEU A 133 2.08 -4.46 4.22
N LEU A 134 1.09 -5.30 3.92
CA LEU A 134 0.33 -6.03 4.93
C LEU A 134 1.22 -7.01 5.71
N GLU A 135 2.15 -7.71 5.06
CA GLU A 135 3.10 -8.61 5.72
C GLU A 135 4.09 -7.87 6.63
N ILE A 136 4.47 -6.64 6.27
CA ILE A 136 5.34 -5.78 7.09
C ILE A 136 4.60 -5.27 8.34
N VAL A 137 3.34 -4.86 8.19
CA VAL A 137 2.59 -4.16 9.25
C VAL A 137 1.76 -5.11 10.11
N CYS A 138 1.19 -6.16 9.53
CA CYS A 138 0.26 -7.07 10.20
C CYS A 138 0.93 -8.41 10.53
N PRO A 139 0.58 -9.03 11.68
CA PRO A 139 0.98 -10.40 11.97
C PRO A 139 0.46 -11.39 10.92
N THR A 140 1.25 -12.43 10.63
CA THR A 140 0.87 -13.51 9.71
C THR A 140 -0.48 -14.11 10.08
N GLY A 141 -1.38 -14.25 9.09
CA GLY A 141 -2.71 -14.81 9.31
C GLY A 141 -3.71 -13.85 9.98
N SER A 142 -3.40 -12.55 10.06
CA SER A 142 -4.28 -11.54 10.64
C SER A 142 -5.68 -11.58 10.01
N PRO A 143 -6.76 -11.61 10.82
CA PRO A 143 -8.14 -11.47 10.33
C PRO A 143 -8.38 -10.19 9.52
N ILE A 144 -7.56 -9.15 9.73
CA ILE A 144 -7.61 -7.89 9.00
C ILE A 144 -7.41 -8.12 7.50
N ILE A 145 -6.45 -8.98 7.13
CA ILE A 145 -6.11 -9.26 5.73
C ILE A 145 -7.29 -9.94 5.03
N ARG A 146 -7.88 -10.95 5.69
CA ARG A 146 -9.00 -11.70 5.11
C ARG A 146 -10.26 -10.84 5.01
N HIS A 147 -10.51 -10.01 6.00
CA HIS A 147 -11.57 -9.01 5.96
C HIS A 147 -11.35 -8.00 4.82
N GLY A 148 -10.17 -7.40 4.73
CA GLY A 148 -9.82 -6.46 3.66
C GLY A 148 -10.00 -7.06 2.27
N ARG A 149 -9.62 -8.34 2.07
CA ARG A 149 -9.87 -9.05 0.81
C ARG A 149 -11.37 -9.14 0.49
N ALA A 150 -12.19 -9.59 1.44
CA ALA A 150 -13.63 -9.71 1.22
C ALA A 150 -14.30 -8.34 0.94
N VAL A 151 -13.83 -7.27 1.59
CA VAL A 151 -14.28 -5.89 1.30
C VAL A 151 -13.84 -5.44 -0.10
N ALA A 152 -12.60 -5.74 -0.50
CA ALA A 152 -12.08 -5.40 -1.81
C ALA A 152 -12.84 -6.10 -2.94
N ASP A 153 -13.13 -7.40 -2.77
CA ASP A 153 -13.89 -8.18 -3.74
C ASP A 153 -15.30 -7.60 -3.91
N LEU A 154 -16.01 -7.33 -2.81
CA LEU A 154 -17.33 -6.70 -2.87
C LEU A 154 -17.25 -5.30 -3.51
N ALA A 155 -16.29 -4.47 -3.11
CA ALA A 155 -16.13 -3.12 -3.65
C ALA A 155 -15.88 -3.13 -5.16
N ALA A 156 -15.08 -4.08 -5.67
CA ALA A 156 -14.84 -4.27 -7.09
C ALA A 156 -16.12 -4.69 -7.84
N VAL A 157 -16.90 -5.62 -7.29
CA VAL A 157 -18.20 -6.04 -7.87
C VAL A 157 -19.15 -4.85 -7.96
N LEU A 158 -19.31 -4.07 -6.88
CA LEU A 158 -20.22 -2.93 -6.88
C LEU A 158 -19.77 -1.83 -7.84
N ALA A 159 -18.47 -1.53 -7.88
CA ALA A 159 -17.92 -0.55 -8.81
C ALA A 159 -18.09 -0.99 -10.27
N GLY A 160 -17.89 -2.28 -10.57
CA GLY A 160 -18.14 -2.84 -11.89
C GLY A 160 -19.60 -2.69 -12.33
N LYS A 161 -20.56 -2.99 -11.44
CA LYS A 161 -21.99 -2.80 -11.71
C LYS A 161 -22.36 -1.33 -11.91
N LEU A 162 -21.81 -0.42 -11.10
CA LEU A 162 -22.00 1.02 -11.28
C LEU A 162 -21.41 1.51 -12.61
N ASN A 163 -20.24 1.04 -13.00
CA ASN A 163 -19.62 1.41 -14.28
C ASN A 163 -20.47 0.93 -15.47
N GLN A 164 -21.10 -0.24 -15.36
CA GLN A 164 -22.10 -0.70 -16.35
C GLN A 164 -23.35 0.18 -16.38
N ALA A 165 -23.71 0.81 -15.27
CA ALA A 165 -24.80 1.77 -15.15
C ALA A 165 -24.39 3.23 -15.53
N GLY A 166 -23.19 3.43 -16.10
CA GLY A 166 -22.73 4.71 -16.63
C GLY A 166 -21.77 5.50 -15.73
N TYR A 167 -21.34 4.92 -14.61
CA TYR A 167 -20.30 5.52 -13.76
C TYR A 167 -18.90 5.31 -14.35
N SER A 168 -17.92 6.04 -13.81
CA SER A 168 -16.50 5.91 -14.18
C SER A 168 -15.62 5.80 -12.93
N LEU A 169 -15.92 4.82 -12.08
CA LEU A 169 -15.16 4.52 -10.87
C LEU A 169 -13.86 3.77 -11.21
N ASP A 170 -12.76 4.20 -10.60
CA ASP A 170 -11.49 3.48 -10.64
C ASP A 170 -11.55 2.27 -9.70
N ILE A 171 -11.76 1.08 -10.28
CA ILE A 171 -11.93 -0.19 -9.56
C ILE A 171 -10.63 -0.57 -8.82
N ASP A 172 -9.47 -0.31 -9.41
CA ASP A 172 -8.17 -0.69 -8.83
C ASP A 172 -7.86 0.18 -7.61
N LEU A 173 -8.11 1.49 -7.69
CA LEU A 173 -7.98 2.40 -6.55
C LEU A 173 -8.93 1.98 -5.40
N LEU A 174 -10.19 1.69 -5.72
CA LEU A 174 -11.19 1.36 -4.73
C LEU A 174 -10.92 0.02 -4.04
N SER A 175 -10.65 -1.03 -4.81
CA SER A 175 -10.35 -2.37 -4.29
C SER A 175 -9.07 -2.35 -3.45
N THR A 176 -8.06 -1.59 -3.87
CA THR A 176 -6.84 -1.39 -3.09
C THR A 176 -7.11 -0.64 -1.78
N ALA A 177 -7.90 0.42 -1.80
CA ALA A 177 -8.31 1.13 -0.59
C ALA A 177 -9.10 0.22 0.36
N ALA A 178 -9.99 -0.61 -0.18
CA ALA A 178 -10.74 -1.61 0.58
C ALA A 178 -9.83 -2.68 1.21
N LEU A 179 -8.82 -3.15 0.49
CA LEU A 179 -7.86 -4.12 1.03
C LEU A 179 -7.05 -3.55 2.20
N LEU A 180 -6.69 -2.26 2.12
CA LEU A 180 -5.77 -1.61 3.06
C LEU A 180 -6.47 -0.72 4.12
N HIS A 181 -7.80 -0.62 4.13
CA HIS A 181 -8.51 0.36 4.96
C HIS A 181 -8.27 0.21 6.47
N ASP A 182 -8.08 -1.03 6.92
CA ASP A 182 -7.87 -1.38 8.33
C ASP A 182 -6.39 -1.68 8.66
N LEU A 183 -5.44 -1.27 7.81
CA LEU A 183 -4.00 -1.55 7.96
C LEU A 183 -3.45 -1.23 9.36
N ALA A 184 -3.96 -0.19 10.02
CA ALA A 184 -3.53 0.25 11.34
C ALA A 184 -4.57 -0.04 12.44
N ARG A 185 -5.35 -1.14 12.33
CA ARG A 185 -6.51 -1.43 13.21
C ARG A 185 -6.24 -1.36 14.71
N ALA A 186 -5.01 -1.61 15.15
CA ALA A 186 -4.63 -1.57 16.56
C ALA A 186 -4.55 -0.14 17.14
N GLU A 187 -4.50 0.89 16.29
CA GLU A 187 -4.37 2.29 16.67
C GLU A 187 -5.73 2.92 17.05
N THR A 188 -5.74 3.85 18.01
CA THR A 188 -6.98 4.51 18.47
C THR A 188 -7.68 5.33 17.37
N ASN A 189 -6.91 5.84 16.41
CA ASN A 189 -7.42 6.53 15.22
C ASN A 189 -6.90 5.81 13.96
N HIS A 190 -7.26 4.54 13.84
CA HIS A 190 -6.71 3.62 12.84
C HIS A 190 -6.88 4.11 11.40
N ALA A 191 -7.99 4.76 11.05
CA ALA A 191 -8.19 5.32 9.71
C ALA A 191 -7.14 6.37 9.36
N GLN A 192 -6.85 7.29 10.28
CA GLN A 192 -5.84 8.33 10.08
C GLN A 192 -4.41 7.77 10.19
N ALA A 193 -4.18 6.80 11.08
CA ALA A 193 -2.90 6.13 11.20
C ALA A 193 -2.56 5.34 9.92
N GLY A 194 -3.51 4.56 9.40
CA GLY A 194 -3.38 3.84 8.14
C GLY A 194 -3.13 4.79 6.97
N ALA A 195 -3.88 5.90 6.89
CA ALA A 195 -3.65 6.90 5.86
C ALA A 195 -2.25 7.55 5.95
N ARG A 196 -1.70 7.78 7.15
CA ARG A 196 -0.32 8.28 7.28
C ARG A 196 0.70 7.28 6.76
N LEU A 197 0.59 6.01 7.17
CA LEU A 197 1.46 4.93 6.68
C LEU A 197 1.43 4.84 5.14
N LEU A 198 0.23 4.89 4.55
CA LEU A 198 0.06 4.84 3.10
C LEU A 198 0.68 6.07 2.41
N ARG A 199 0.50 7.28 2.93
CA ARG A 199 1.15 8.49 2.37
C ARG A 199 2.66 8.42 2.48
N GLU A 200 3.17 7.96 3.62
CA GLU A 200 4.60 7.77 3.82
C GLU A 200 5.16 6.75 2.85
N ALA A 201 4.44 5.67 2.56
CA ALA A 201 4.78 4.67 1.55
C ALA A 201 4.60 5.15 0.10
N GLY A 202 4.12 6.38 -0.14
CA GLY A 202 3.91 6.94 -1.49
C GLY A 202 2.54 6.65 -2.10
N PHE A 203 1.64 5.98 -1.38
CA PHE A 203 0.30 5.59 -1.83
C PHE A 203 -0.77 6.63 -1.49
N GLY A 204 -0.52 7.89 -1.89
CA GLY A 204 -1.35 9.05 -1.52
C GLY A 204 -2.82 8.94 -1.91
N ALA A 205 -3.10 8.51 -3.14
CA ALA A 205 -4.47 8.34 -3.64
C ALA A 205 -5.29 7.36 -2.79
N VAL A 206 -4.68 6.25 -2.38
CA VAL A 206 -5.31 5.25 -1.50
C VAL A 206 -5.51 5.82 -0.09
N ALA A 207 -4.50 6.50 0.44
CA ALA A 207 -4.56 7.10 1.77
C ALA A 207 -5.72 8.08 1.92
N ASP A 208 -6.05 8.83 0.87
CA ASP A 208 -7.16 9.78 0.89
C ASP A 208 -8.53 9.11 1.04
N LEU A 209 -8.71 7.92 0.47
CA LEU A 209 -9.92 7.11 0.66
C LEU A 209 -9.95 6.48 2.06
N VAL A 210 -8.83 5.92 2.51
CA VAL A 210 -8.72 5.24 3.81
C VAL A 210 -8.94 6.20 4.98
N ALA A 211 -8.49 7.46 4.87
CA ALA A 211 -8.57 8.45 5.95
C ALA A 211 -10.00 8.71 6.48
N SER A 212 -11.04 8.47 5.67
CA SER A 212 -12.44 8.74 6.01
C SER A 212 -13.36 7.53 5.95
N HIS A 213 -12.82 6.29 5.98
CA HIS A 213 -13.64 5.09 5.80
C HIS A 213 -14.58 4.78 6.99
N MET A 214 -14.31 5.33 8.19
CA MET A 214 -15.08 5.03 9.41
C MET A 214 -16.32 5.89 9.58
N ASP A 215 -16.21 7.16 9.22
CA ASP A 215 -17.23 8.18 9.44
C ASP A 215 -17.35 9.00 8.15
N LEU A 216 -18.53 8.94 7.56
CA LEU A 216 -18.83 9.59 6.31
C LEU A 216 -20.20 10.25 6.42
N THR A 217 -20.28 11.51 6.00
CA THR A 217 -21.55 12.16 5.70
C THR A 217 -21.84 11.86 4.24
N PRO A 218 -22.88 11.09 3.91
CA PRO A 218 -23.24 10.84 2.52
C PRO A 218 -23.43 12.17 1.78
N GLY A 219 -23.03 12.21 0.51
CA GLY A 219 -23.41 13.30 -0.37
C GLY A 219 -24.94 13.38 -0.51
N GLY A 220 -25.44 14.52 -0.97
CA GLY A 220 -26.86 14.70 -1.34
C GLY A 220 -27.26 13.87 -2.58
N GLU A 221 -28.13 14.40 -3.44
CA GLU A 221 -28.61 13.75 -4.68
C GLU A 221 -27.52 13.60 -5.79
N GLY A 222 -26.24 13.51 -5.41
CA GLY A 222 -25.12 13.36 -6.33
C GLY A 222 -24.80 11.92 -6.71
N GLU A 223 -23.76 11.74 -7.51
CA GLU A 223 -23.18 10.43 -7.83
C GLU A 223 -22.61 9.75 -6.57
N ILE A 224 -22.67 8.42 -6.53
CA ILE A 224 -22.02 7.61 -5.49
C ILE A 224 -20.50 7.73 -5.64
N SER A 225 -19.86 8.29 -4.64
CA SER A 225 -18.40 8.47 -4.61
C SER A 225 -17.66 7.17 -4.24
N PRO A 226 -16.36 7.04 -4.60
CA PRO A 226 -15.53 5.91 -4.14
C PRO A 226 -15.49 5.77 -2.61
N ARG A 227 -15.57 6.89 -1.87
CA ARG A 227 -15.59 6.89 -0.39
C ARG A 227 -16.88 6.28 0.15
N GLU A 228 -18.02 6.65 -0.42
CA GLU A 228 -19.32 6.07 -0.07
C GLU A 228 -19.38 4.58 -0.36
N LEU A 229 -18.79 4.17 -1.49
CA LEU A 229 -18.78 2.76 -1.88
C LEU A 229 -17.87 1.92 -0.98
N LEU A 230 -16.68 2.41 -0.65
CA LEU A 230 -15.79 1.80 0.35
C LEU A 230 -16.47 1.67 1.71
N TYR A 231 -17.11 2.76 2.16
CA TYR A 231 -17.84 2.80 3.43
C TYR A 231 -18.93 1.73 3.49
N LEU A 232 -19.75 1.63 2.43
CA LEU A 232 -20.83 0.65 2.36
C LEU A 232 -20.28 -0.78 2.29
N ALA A 233 -19.26 -1.02 1.45
CA ALA A 233 -18.67 -2.35 1.28
C ALA A 233 -18.13 -2.91 2.60
N ASP A 234 -17.40 -2.13 3.41
CA ASP A 234 -16.94 -2.56 4.75
C ASP A 234 -18.13 -3.00 5.61
N LYS A 235 -19.21 -2.20 5.64
CA LYS A 235 -20.38 -2.49 6.48
C LYS A 235 -21.18 -3.71 6.03
N LEU A 236 -21.09 -4.07 4.75
CA LEU A 236 -21.69 -5.29 4.19
C LEU A 236 -20.82 -6.55 4.34
N VAL A 237 -19.65 -6.44 4.97
CA VAL A 237 -18.73 -7.59 5.20
C VAL A 237 -18.40 -7.73 6.68
N GLN A 238 -18.79 -8.84 7.31
CA GLN A 238 -18.43 -9.14 8.70
C GLN A 238 -17.44 -10.32 8.75
N GLY A 239 -16.21 -10.04 9.18
CA GLY A 239 -15.12 -10.99 9.01
C GLY A 239 -14.88 -11.19 7.52
N GLU A 240 -15.20 -12.38 7.01
CA GLU A 240 -15.07 -12.75 5.59
C GLU A 240 -16.44 -12.97 4.91
N HIS A 241 -17.53 -12.76 5.65
CA HIS A 241 -18.87 -13.09 5.17
C HIS A 241 -19.65 -11.84 4.80
N LEU A 242 -20.35 -11.93 3.66
CA LEU A 242 -21.34 -10.94 3.25
C LEU A 242 -22.52 -10.95 4.22
N VAL A 243 -22.93 -9.77 4.67
CA VAL A 243 -24.03 -9.54 5.60
C VAL A 243 -24.87 -8.34 5.19
N THR A 244 -26.13 -8.32 5.60
CA THR A 244 -26.97 -7.12 5.48
C THR A 244 -26.61 -6.08 6.52
N LEU A 245 -26.94 -4.80 6.26
CA LEU A 245 -26.78 -3.74 7.26
C LEU A 245 -27.57 -4.04 8.55
N ALA A 246 -28.76 -4.62 8.43
CA ALA A 246 -29.56 -5.02 9.57
C ALA A 246 -28.84 -6.05 10.45
N GLU A 247 -28.19 -7.06 9.85
CA GLU A 247 -27.40 -8.06 10.58
C GLU A 247 -26.14 -7.46 11.20
N ARG A 248 -25.37 -6.67 10.44
CA ARG A 248 -24.12 -6.04 10.90
C ARG A 248 -24.34 -5.17 12.14
N PHE A 249 -25.39 -4.36 12.13
CA PHE A 249 -25.61 -3.36 13.19
C PHE A 249 -26.40 -3.89 14.39
N ARG A 250 -27.20 -4.96 14.24
CA ARG A 250 -27.99 -5.56 15.34
C ARG A 250 -27.10 -5.90 16.54
N THR A 251 -26.04 -6.67 16.31
CA THR A 251 -25.14 -7.14 17.37
C THR A 251 -24.42 -5.98 18.07
N THR A 252 -24.03 -4.95 17.32
CA THR A 252 -23.31 -3.79 17.88
C THR A 252 -24.23 -2.89 18.69
N LEU A 253 -25.46 -2.66 18.23
CA LEU A 253 -26.47 -1.88 18.98
C LEU A 253 -26.87 -2.57 20.28
N GLU A 254 -27.09 -3.89 20.26
CA GLU A 254 -27.42 -4.66 21.47
C GLU A 254 -26.32 -4.56 22.53
N ARG A 255 -25.05 -4.73 22.13
CA ARG A 255 -23.89 -4.65 23.03
C ARG A 255 -23.67 -3.28 23.67
N HIS A 256 -24.05 -2.20 22.99
CA HIS A 256 -23.82 -0.82 23.44
C HIS A 256 -25.08 -0.08 23.88
N SER A 257 -26.19 -0.80 24.04
CA SER A 257 -27.51 -0.25 24.39
C SER A 257 -27.54 0.60 25.67
N HIS A 258 -26.57 0.42 26.56
CA HIS A 258 -26.45 1.18 27.82
C HIS A 258 -25.68 2.49 27.71
N ASP A 259 -25.03 2.77 26.56
CA ASP A 259 -24.29 4.03 26.32
C ASP A 259 -24.97 4.84 25.21
N PRO A 260 -25.68 5.94 25.55
CA PRO A 260 -26.39 6.77 24.57
C PRO A 260 -25.46 7.43 23.54
N ALA A 261 -24.22 7.79 23.92
CA ALA A 261 -23.29 8.47 23.02
C ALA A 261 -22.74 7.50 21.97
N ILE A 262 -22.38 6.28 22.38
CA ILE A 262 -21.95 5.22 21.44
C ILE A 262 -23.11 4.78 20.56
N THR A 263 -24.30 4.58 21.15
CA THR A 263 -25.51 4.19 20.40
C THR A 263 -25.84 5.22 19.32
N LYS A 264 -25.79 6.52 19.63
CA LYS A 264 -26.00 7.58 18.64
C LYS A 264 -25.03 7.47 17.45
N LYS A 265 -23.73 7.29 17.70
CA LYS A 265 -22.74 7.11 16.62
C LYS A 265 -23.02 5.88 15.76
N ILE A 266 -23.42 4.77 16.38
CA ILE A 266 -23.77 3.54 15.64
C ILE A 266 -25.01 3.79 14.78
N THR A 267 -26.02 4.47 15.30
CA THR A 267 -27.24 4.85 14.56
C THR A 267 -26.94 5.81 13.40
N ASP A 268 -26.10 6.83 13.62
CA ASP A 268 -25.69 7.78 12.57
C ASP A 268 -24.98 7.05 11.41
N ARG A 269 -24.10 6.09 11.74
CA ARG A 269 -23.42 5.23 10.76
C ARG A 269 -24.39 4.32 10.00
N LEU A 270 -25.35 3.73 10.68
CA LEU A 270 -26.39 2.92 10.05
C LEU A 270 -27.22 3.77 9.07
N GLN A 271 -27.62 4.98 9.48
CA GLN A 271 -28.39 5.88 8.63
C GLN A 271 -27.60 6.31 7.39
N ALA A 272 -26.29 6.59 7.55
CA ALA A 272 -25.41 6.88 6.43
C ALA A 272 -25.33 5.69 5.46
N ALA A 273 -25.11 4.47 5.97
CA ALA A 273 -25.04 3.26 5.16
C ALA A 273 -26.35 2.98 4.41
N LEU A 274 -27.50 3.13 5.06
CA LEU A 274 -28.82 2.97 4.44
C LEU A 274 -29.06 3.99 3.33
N THR A 275 -28.66 5.25 3.54
CA THR A 275 -28.78 6.31 2.54
C THR A 275 -28.00 5.98 1.27
N ILE A 276 -26.75 5.50 1.44
CA ILE A 276 -25.90 5.08 0.32
C ILE A 276 -26.49 3.84 -0.36
N GLN A 277 -26.93 2.84 0.42
CA GLN A 277 -27.55 1.63 -0.10
C GLN A 277 -28.78 1.94 -0.95
N THR A 278 -29.70 2.80 -0.50
CA THR A 278 -30.90 3.17 -1.26
C THR A 278 -30.54 3.82 -2.60
N ARG A 279 -29.54 4.72 -2.62
CA ARG A 279 -29.06 5.34 -3.87
C ARG A 279 -28.43 4.30 -4.81
N LEU A 280 -27.67 3.36 -4.25
CA LEU A 280 -27.06 2.27 -5.00
C LEU A 280 -28.12 1.35 -5.62
N GLU A 281 -29.09 0.90 -4.84
CA GLU A 281 -30.20 0.06 -5.31
C GLU A 281 -31.04 0.77 -6.38
N ALA A 282 -31.32 2.06 -6.21
CA ALA A 282 -32.03 2.86 -7.22
C ALA A 282 -31.25 2.96 -8.54
N THR A 283 -29.92 3.06 -8.46
CA THR A 283 -29.03 3.11 -9.64
C THR A 283 -28.94 1.75 -10.33
N LEU A 284 -28.83 0.67 -9.56
CA LEU A 284 -28.64 -0.68 -10.08
C LEU A 284 -29.96 -1.36 -10.51
N GLY A 285 -31.10 -0.87 -10.02
CA GLY A 285 -32.42 -1.45 -10.30
C GLY A 285 -32.67 -2.79 -9.59
N CYS A 286 -31.86 -3.15 -8.60
CA CYS A 286 -32.01 -4.36 -7.79
C CYS A 286 -31.64 -4.11 -6.33
N SER A 287 -32.07 -5.01 -5.44
CA SER A 287 -31.78 -4.90 -4.01
C SER A 287 -30.35 -5.36 -3.68
N MET A 288 -29.75 -4.80 -2.64
CA MET A 288 -28.45 -5.28 -2.16
C MET A 288 -28.52 -6.72 -1.66
N THR A 289 -29.68 -7.20 -1.21
CA THR A 289 -29.85 -8.60 -0.82
C THR A 289 -29.69 -9.54 -2.02
N GLU A 290 -30.09 -9.12 -3.23
CA GLU A 290 -29.87 -9.88 -4.45
C GLU A 290 -28.40 -9.82 -4.88
N VAL A 291 -27.78 -8.65 -4.80
CA VAL A 291 -26.34 -8.48 -5.12
C VAL A 291 -25.47 -9.38 -4.24
N LEU A 292 -25.74 -9.45 -2.93
CA LEU A 292 -24.96 -10.28 -2.01
C LEU A 292 -25.17 -11.80 -2.20
N LYS A 293 -26.21 -12.23 -2.91
CA LYS A 293 -26.46 -13.65 -3.25
C LYS A 293 -25.86 -14.07 -4.59
N SER A 294 -25.40 -13.13 -5.39
CA SER A 294 -24.79 -13.37 -6.70
C SER A 294 -23.56 -12.46 -6.85
N PRO A 295 -22.50 -12.73 -6.04
CA PRO A 295 -21.28 -11.96 -6.08
C PRO A 295 -20.64 -11.96 -7.46
#